data_AF-A0A175W4D1-F1
#
_entry.id   AF-A0A175W4D1-F1
#
_cell.length_a   1.000
_cell.length_b   1.000
_cell.length_c   1.000
_cell.angle_alpha   90.00
_cell.angle_beta   90.00
_cell.angle_gamma   90.00
#
_symmetry.space_group_name_H-M   'P 1'
#
loop_
_entity.id
_entity.type
_entity.pdbx_description
1 polymer ?
#
loop_
_entity_poly.entity_id
_entity_poly.type
_entity_poly.pdbx_seq_one_letter_code
_entity_poly.pdbx_strand_id
1 'polypeptide(L)'
;MPIFSKPDAASSFPVDSTTPFRLIKAFYVNEGTEFSLTFTMTDVTTALEPLLSPFILVETPPSLLEAAKSAAASAATPTLQFKRPNRLSRTWTALDPVSGHVVAESSNPLWSLGKWTIKFPPLNPASISPHSEHDIILHPAGVAARADEFVKDSVPCFWDMLDGRRLCKLYRASDGKKVETARFVGASVRGREGVLLIGEDDQGERRADEVVVMVTLVAVLNRSDSFRA
;
A
#
# COMPACT_ATOMS: atom_id res chain seq x y z
N MET A 1 6.53 -17.10 -31.04
CA MET A 1 6.37 -16.92 -29.59
C MET A 1 5.07 -16.18 -29.34
N PRO A 2 4.22 -16.57 -28.38
CA PRO A 2 3.02 -15.81 -28.09
C PRO A 2 3.44 -14.42 -27.59
N ILE A 3 3.09 -13.39 -28.34
CA ILE A 3 3.43 -11.97 -28.10
C ILE A 3 2.93 -11.47 -26.73
N PHE A 4 2.05 -12.23 -26.08
CA PHE A 4 1.41 -11.88 -24.81
C PHE A 4 1.98 -12.61 -23.58
N SER A 5 2.99 -13.47 -23.72
CA SER A 5 3.52 -14.23 -22.58
C SER A 5 4.70 -13.53 -21.89
N LYS A 6 4.60 -12.23 -21.55
CA LYS A 6 5.57 -11.66 -20.60
C LYS A 6 5.40 -12.48 -19.31
N PRO A 7 6.41 -13.27 -18.88
CA PRO A 7 6.29 -14.04 -17.66
C PRO A 7 6.01 -13.08 -16.50
N ASP A 8 5.21 -13.54 -15.54
CA ASP A 8 4.92 -12.78 -14.34
C ASP A 8 6.24 -12.52 -13.60
N ALA A 9 6.72 -11.28 -13.62
CA ALA A 9 7.99 -10.91 -12.99
C ALA A 9 7.99 -11.28 -11.49
N ALA A 10 6.82 -11.22 -10.87
CA ALA A 10 6.64 -11.62 -9.48
C ALA A 10 6.91 -13.13 -9.30
N SER A 11 6.66 -13.98 -10.29
CA SER A 11 6.96 -15.42 -10.21
C SER A 11 8.47 -15.75 -10.22
N SER A 12 9.32 -14.79 -10.59
CA SER A 12 10.78 -14.95 -10.62
C SER A 12 11.42 -14.93 -9.22
N PHE A 13 10.66 -14.56 -8.20
CA PHE A 13 11.12 -14.46 -6.81
C PHE A 13 10.21 -15.29 -5.89
N PRO A 14 10.64 -16.47 -5.42
CA PRO A 14 9.85 -17.26 -4.47
C PRO A 14 9.70 -16.51 -3.13
N VAL A 15 8.55 -16.69 -2.46
CA VAL A 15 8.34 -16.12 -1.12
C VAL A 15 9.29 -16.77 -0.12
N ASP A 16 9.99 -15.95 0.65
CA ASP A 16 10.83 -16.44 1.72
C ASP A 16 9.97 -16.83 2.93
N SER A 17 9.78 -18.13 3.13
CA SER A 17 9.05 -18.67 4.28
C SER A 17 9.86 -18.67 5.57
N THR A 18 11.16 -18.38 5.51
CA THR A 18 12.05 -18.40 6.69
C THR A 18 12.02 -17.09 7.49
N THR A 19 11.60 -16.00 6.86
CA THR A 19 11.57 -14.66 7.45
C THR A 19 10.12 -14.29 7.81
N PRO A 20 9.69 -14.47 9.08
CA PRO A 20 8.32 -14.16 9.47
C PRO A 20 8.00 -12.68 9.29
N PHE A 21 6.73 -12.38 9.00
CA PHE A 21 6.23 -11.01 9.04
C PHE A 21 6.06 -10.58 10.50
N ARG A 22 6.88 -9.62 10.93
CA ARG A 22 6.82 -9.00 12.27
C ARG A 22 6.25 -7.60 12.12
N LEU A 23 5.17 -7.32 12.84
CA LEU A 23 4.44 -6.07 12.70
C LEU A 23 5.09 -4.95 13.53
N ILE A 24 5.32 -3.78 12.92
CA ILE A 24 5.81 -2.59 13.61
C ILE A 24 4.79 -1.45 13.62
N LYS A 25 3.96 -1.33 12.58
CA LYS A 25 2.98 -0.25 12.44
C LYS A 25 1.66 -0.76 11.89
N ALA A 26 0.56 -0.22 12.41
CA ALA A 26 -0.78 -0.48 11.91
C ALA A 26 -1.51 0.83 11.62
N PHE A 27 -2.13 0.90 10.45
CA PHE A 27 -2.93 2.03 9.99
C PHE A 27 -4.33 1.58 9.66
N TYR A 28 -5.31 2.27 10.20
CA TYR A 28 -6.70 2.12 9.77
C TYR A 28 -6.93 2.94 8.50
N VAL A 29 -7.41 2.29 7.44
CA VAL A 29 -7.80 2.93 6.20
C VAL A 29 -9.31 3.19 6.25
N ASN A 30 -9.69 4.46 6.26
CA ASN A 30 -11.09 4.88 6.28
C ASN A 30 -11.48 5.49 4.93
N GLU A 31 -12.24 4.75 4.12
CA GLU A 31 -12.73 5.19 2.81
C GLU A 31 -13.74 6.35 2.88
N GLY A 32 -14.37 6.54 4.03
CA GLY A 32 -15.54 7.41 4.16
C GLY A 32 -16.76 6.77 3.46
N THR A 33 -17.50 7.56 2.70
CA THR A 33 -18.64 7.08 1.91
C THR A 33 -18.19 6.55 0.55
N GLU A 34 -19.00 5.69 -0.09
CA GLU A 34 -18.72 5.09 -1.42
C GLU A 34 -18.35 6.12 -2.51
N PHE A 35 -18.84 7.36 -2.36
CA PHE A 35 -18.59 8.47 -3.29
C PHE A 35 -17.58 9.49 -2.78
N SER A 36 -16.89 9.20 -1.69
CA SER A 36 -15.99 10.14 -1.07
C SER A 36 -14.87 10.56 -2.02
N LEU A 37 -14.59 11.87 -2.03
CA LEU A 37 -13.42 12.43 -2.68
C LEU A 37 -12.19 12.36 -1.79
N THR A 38 -12.36 11.88 -0.56
CA THR A 38 -11.32 11.81 0.46
C THR A 38 -11.34 10.48 1.18
N PHE A 39 -10.18 9.93 1.49
CA PHE A 39 -10.07 8.88 2.50
C PHE A 39 -8.87 9.18 3.38
N THR A 40 -8.82 8.56 4.54
CA THR A 40 -7.78 8.84 5.54
C THR A 40 -7.12 7.56 5.98
N MET A 41 -5.84 7.66 6.33
CA MET A 41 -5.10 6.59 6.99
C MET A 41 -4.67 7.10 8.36
N THR A 42 -4.97 6.36 9.41
CA THR A 42 -4.73 6.77 10.81
C THR A 42 -3.88 5.74 11.51
N ASP A 43 -2.76 6.15 12.11
CA ASP A 43 -1.94 5.28 12.95
C ASP A 43 -2.75 4.80 14.15
N VAL A 44 -2.92 3.49 14.26
CA VAL A 44 -3.63 2.80 15.33
C VAL A 44 -2.73 1.78 16.04
N THR A 45 -1.41 1.86 15.82
CA THR A 45 -0.42 0.88 16.29
C THR A 45 -0.53 0.65 17.80
N THR A 46 -0.46 1.71 18.60
CA THR A 46 -0.49 1.61 20.07
C THR A 46 -1.80 1.03 20.60
N ALA A 47 -2.92 1.33 19.94
CA ALA A 47 -4.22 0.79 20.34
C ALA A 47 -4.37 -0.71 20.00
N LEU A 48 -3.69 -1.15 18.94
CA LEU A 48 -3.72 -2.54 18.50
C LEU A 48 -2.60 -3.38 19.13
N GLU A 49 -1.56 -2.79 19.72
CA GLU A 49 -0.43 -3.50 20.32
C GLU A 49 -0.82 -4.74 21.17
N PRO A 50 -1.86 -4.71 22.03
CA PRO A 50 -2.29 -5.91 22.78
C PRO A 50 -2.80 -7.05 21.89
N LEU A 51 -3.40 -6.72 20.75
CA LEU A 51 -3.86 -7.66 19.73
C LEU A 51 -2.75 -8.10 18.77
N LEU A 52 -1.58 -7.47 18.83
CA LEU A 52 -0.47 -7.69 17.89
C LEU A 52 0.71 -8.43 18.54
N SER A 53 0.96 -8.20 19.83
CA SER A 53 2.15 -8.68 20.54
C SER A 53 2.35 -10.21 20.66
N PRO A 54 1.36 -11.09 20.36
CA PRO A 54 1.67 -12.52 20.18
C PRO A 54 1.69 -13.00 18.72
N PHE A 55 1.32 -12.17 17.74
CA PHE A 55 1.08 -12.66 16.37
C PHE A 55 2.25 -12.37 15.43
N ILE A 56 3.03 -13.40 15.15
CA ILE A 56 3.43 -13.65 13.76
C ILE A 56 2.10 -13.89 13.04
N LEU A 57 1.51 -12.84 12.46
CA LEU A 57 0.16 -12.91 11.87
C LEU A 57 0.16 -13.92 10.72
N VAL A 58 -0.12 -15.17 11.02
CA VAL A 58 -0.49 -16.18 10.02
C VAL A 58 -1.91 -15.85 9.53
N GLU A 59 -2.80 -15.50 10.46
CA GLU A 59 -4.19 -15.12 10.19
C GLU A 59 -4.54 -13.79 10.84
N THR A 60 -5.46 -13.06 10.22
CA THR A 60 -5.91 -11.75 10.72
C THR A 60 -7.14 -11.96 11.60
N PRO A 61 -7.13 -11.56 12.88
CA PRO A 61 -8.28 -11.77 13.74
C PRO A 61 -9.49 -10.99 13.22
N PRO A 62 -10.72 -11.55 13.24
CA PRO A 62 -11.92 -10.85 12.76
C PRO A 62 -12.18 -9.53 13.50
N SER A 63 -11.76 -9.46 14.77
CA SER A 63 -11.87 -8.26 15.62
C SER A 63 -10.88 -7.15 15.26
N LEU A 64 -9.87 -7.40 14.42
CA LEU A 64 -8.84 -6.41 14.08
C LEU A 64 -9.45 -5.16 13.46
N LEU A 65 -10.38 -5.35 12.52
CA LEU A 65 -11.00 -4.23 11.81
C LEU A 65 -11.82 -3.34 12.75
N GLU A 66 -12.64 -3.93 13.61
CA GLU A 66 -13.46 -3.19 14.57
C GLU A 66 -12.60 -2.47 15.62
N ALA A 67 -11.54 -3.13 16.11
CA ALA A 67 -10.59 -2.51 17.02
C ALA A 67 -9.85 -1.33 16.37
N ALA A 68 -9.40 -1.49 15.12
CA ALA A 68 -8.73 -0.43 14.36
C ALA A 68 -9.67 0.74 14.08
N LYS A 69 -10.93 0.46 13.73
CA LYS A 69 -11.97 1.46 13.51
C LYS A 69 -12.27 2.26 14.76
N SER A 70 -12.43 1.58 15.91
CA SER A 70 -12.66 2.22 17.20
C SER A 70 -11.48 3.09 17.64
N ALA A 71 -10.25 2.59 17.44
CA ALA A 71 -9.02 3.34 17.72
C ALA A 71 -8.92 4.59 16.84
N ALA A 72 -9.18 4.46 15.53
CA ALA A 72 -9.14 5.57 14.60
C ALA A 72 -10.23 6.63 14.88
N ALA A 73 -11.41 6.22 15.34
CA ALA A 73 -12.46 7.15 15.76
C ALA A 73 -12.07 7.95 17.01
N SER A 74 -11.18 7.39 17.85
CA SER A 74 -10.66 8.06 19.05
C SER A 74 -9.41 8.91 18.77
N ALA A 75 -8.78 8.74 17.61
CA ALA A 75 -7.62 9.51 17.21
C ALA A 75 -8.02 10.92 16.77
N ALA A 76 -7.28 11.93 17.26
CA ALA A 76 -7.60 13.33 16.98
C ALA A 76 -7.30 13.75 15.54
N THR A 77 -6.31 13.14 14.88
CA THR A 77 -5.87 13.53 13.54
C THR A 77 -5.38 12.30 12.78
N PRO A 78 -5.77 12.12 11.50
CA PRO A 78 -5.24 11.05 10.67
C PRO A 78 -3.74 11.25 10.42
N THR A 79 -3.04 10.21 9.98
CA THR A 79 -1.62 10.28 9.59
C THR A 79 -1.46 10.85 8.19
N LEU A 80 -2.30 10.38 7.25
CA LEU A 80 -2.37 10.92 5.89
C LEU A 80 -3.83 11.08 5.45
N GLN A 81 -4.08 12.15 4.72
CA GLN A 81 -5.34 12.39 4.04
C GLN A 81 -5.14 12.35 2.53
N PHE A 82 -5.88 11.51 1.84
CA PHE A 82 -5.85 11.44 0.39
C PHE A 82 -7.05 12.16 -0.18
N LYS A 83 -6.84 13.02 -1.18
CA LYS A 83 -7.88 13.77 -1.87
C LYS A 83 -7.81 13.56 -3.37
N ARG A 84 -8.97 13.50 -4.02
CA ARG A 84 -9.09 13.61 -5.48
C ARG A 84 -9.98 14.81 -5.83
N PRO A 85 -9.69 15.52 -6.95
CA PRO A 85 -10.43 16.72 -7.30
C PRO A 85 -11.89 16.45 -7.69
N ASN A 86 -12.18 15.28 -8.28
CA ASN A 86 -13.54 14.87 -8.63
C ASN A 86 -13.62 13.33 -8.74
N ARG A 87 -14.85 12.81 -8.86
CA ARG A 87 -15.14 11.37 -8.87
C ARG A 87 -14.49 10.61 -10.03
N LEU A 88 -14.33 11.25 -11.19
CA LEU A 88 -13.75 10.64 -12.39
C LEU A 88 -12.22 10.78 -12.43
N SER A 89 -11.66 11.60 -11.54
CA SER A 89 -10.22 11.77 -11.42
C SER A 89 -9.58 10.46 -10.95
N ARG A 90 -8.54 10.07 -11.67
CA ARG A 90 -7.61 9.00 -11.31
C ARG A 90 -6.32 9.55 -10.71
N THR A 91 -6.41 10.75 -10.17
CA THR A 91 -5.33 11.45 -9.49
C THR A 91 -5.70 11.60 -8.03
N TRP A 92 -4.80 11.15 -7.16
CA TRP A 92 -4.91 11.31 -5.71
C TRP A 92 -3.71 12.06 -5.18
N THR A 93 -3.97 13.06 -4.35
CA THR A 93 -2.98 13.84 -3.62
C THR A 93 -3.01 13.39 -2.17
N ALA A 94 -1.87 12.90 -1.67
CA ALA A 94 -1.66 12.58 -0.27
C ALA A 94 -1.18 13.86 0.44
N LEU A 95 -1.87 14.22 1.51
CA LEU A 95 -1.62 15.40 2.32
C LEU A 95 -1.29 14.98 3.75
N ASP A 96 -0.31 15.67 4.35
CA ASP A 96 -0.18 15.70 5.79
C ASP A 96 -1.32 16.58 6.36
N PRO A 97 -2.22 16.03 7.18
CA PRO A 97 -3.38 16.77 7.70
C PRO A 97 -3.00 17.86 8.72
N VAL A 98 -1.83 17.80 9.34
CA VAL A 98 -1.38 18.79 10.32
C VAL A 98 -0.82 20.02 9.59
N SER A 99 0.10 19.81 8.65
CA SER A 99 0.74 20.90 7.92
C SER A 99 -0.01 21.34 6.66
N GLY A 100 -0.88 20.48 6.12
CA GLY A 100 -1.55 20.67 4.83
C GLY A 100 -0.63 20.48 3.62
N HIS A 101 0.63 20.09 3.82
CA HIS A 101 1.59 19.90 2.74
C HIS A 101 1.28 18.65 1.92
N VAL A 102 1.56 18.73 0.61
CA VAL A 102 1.50 17.58 -0.28
C VAL A 102 2.70 16.69 -0.01
N VAL A 103 2.44 15.44 0.37
CA VAL A 103 3.47 14.43 0.66
C VAL A 103 3.73 13.56 -0.57
N ALA A 104 2.67 13.27 -1.34
CA ALA A 104 2.78 12.53 -2.59
C ALA A 104 1.62 12.82 -3.53
N GLU A 105 1.83 12.61 -4.82
CA GLU A 105 0.79 12.65 -5.85
C GLU A 105 0.82 11.37 -6.66
N SER A 106 -0.31 10.68 -6.75
CA SER A 106 -0.45 9.48 -7.58
C SER A 106 -1.40 9.79 -8.74
N SER A 107 -1.03 9.36 -9.95
CA SER A 107 -1.83 9.58 -11.15
C SER A 107 -1.86 8.34 -12.04
N ASN A 108 -3.03 8.03 -12.58
CA ASN A 108 -3.23 6.98 -13.59
C ASN A 108 -3.90 7.58 -14.83
N PRO A 109 -3.12 7.99 -15.85
CA PRO A 109 -3.69 8.45 -17.12
C PRO A 109 -4.59 7.37 -17.73
N LEU A 110 -5.69 7.76 -18.39
CA LEU A 110 -6.71 6.81 -18.88
C LEU A 110 -6.14 5.69 -19.77
N TRP A 111 -5.12 6.02 -20.57
CA TRP A 111 -4.47 5.13 -21.54
C TRP A 111 -3.26 4.37 -20.98
N SER A 112 -3.03 4.41 -19.67
CA SER A 112 -1.84 3.83 -19.03
C SER A 112 -1.94 2.33 -18.74
N LEU A 113 -3.04 1.66 -19.11
CA LEU A 113 -3.27 0.22 -18.85
C LEU A 113 -3.06 -0.17 -17.38
N GLY A 114 -3.48 0.73 -16.48
CA GLY A 114 -3.35 0.59 -15.03
C GLY A 114 -1.93 0.82 -14.48
N LYS A 115 -1.04 1.45 -15.26
CA LYS A 115 0.21 2.04 -14.74
C LYS A 115 -0.08 3.31 -13.94
N TRP A 116 0.38 3.35 -12.70
CA TRP A 116 0.34 4.53 -11.84
C TRP A 116 1.73 5.16 -11.77
N THR A 117 1.77 6.49 -11.83
CA THR A 117 2.95 7.28 -11.51
C THR A 117 2.73 7.96 -10.18
N ILE A 118 3.63 7.74 -9.23
CA ILE A 118 3.62 8.32 -7.90
C ILE A 118 4.83 9.24 -7.77
N LYS A 119 4.58 10.51 -7.46
CA LYS A 119 5.59 11.55 -7.29
C LYS A 119 5.64 11.99 -5.84
N PHE A 120 6.85 12.29 -5.36
CA PHE A 120 7.09 12.78 -4.01
C PHE A 120 7.68 14.18 -4.12
N PRO A 121 6.86 15.24 -3.97
CA PRO A 121 7.38 16.60 -4.02
C PRO A 121 8.39 16.82 -2.90
N PRO A 122 9.42 17.65 -3.14
CA PRO A 122 10.36 17.98 -2.10
C PRO A 122 9.75 18.96 -1.09
N LEU A 123 10.12 18.83 0.19
CA LEU A 123 9.63 19.69 1.27
C LEU A 123 10.03 21.16 1.07
N ASN A 124 11.21 21.38 0.51
CA ASN A 124 11.68 22.67 0.04
C ASN A 124 12.31 22.53 -1.37
N PRO A 125 12.36 23.60 -2.18
CA PRO A 125 12.85 23.54 -3.57
C PRO A 125 14.30 23.03 -3.74
N ALA A 126 15.10 23.02 -2.67
CA ALA A 126 16.50 22.59 -2.68
C ALA A 126 16.71 21.18 -2.12
N SER A 127 15.66 20.55 -1.60
CA SER A 127 15.71 19.23 -0.95
C SER A 127 15.21 18.14 -1.89
N ILE A 128 15.63 16.91 -1.63
CA ILE A 128 14.98 15.72 -2.15
C ILE A 128 13.90 15.30 -1.15
N SER A 129 12.80 14.68 -1.63
CA SER A 129 11.78 14.17 -0.72
C SER A 129 12.36 13.08 0.19
N PRO A 130 12.07 13.08 1.50
CA PRO A 130 12.57 12.06 2.41
C PRO A 130 12.00 10.66 2.14
N HIS A 131 10.91 10.55 1.37
CA HIS A 131 10.23 9.28 1.10
C HIS A 131 10.76 8.56 -0.14
N SER A 132 11.19 9.32 -1.15
CA SER A 132 11.73 8.76 -2.39
C SER A 132 12.51 9.82 -3.17
N GLU A 133 13.69 9.44 -3.65
CA GLU A 133 14.50 10.31 -4.51
C GLU A 133 14.04 10.34 -5.97
N HIS A 134 13.14 9.43 -6.33
CA HIS A 134 12.63 9.28 -7.68
C HIS A 134 11.12 9.03 -7.70
N ASP A 135 10.50 9.27 -8.86
CA ASP A 135 9.12 8.86 -9.12
C ASP A 135 9.01 7.33 -9.04
N ILE A 136 7.95 6.84 -8.41
CA ILE A 136 7.62 5.41 -8.40
C ILE A 136 6.65 5.13 -9.54
N ILE A 137 6.98 4.13 -10.35
CA ILE A 137 6.12 3.63 -11.42
C ILE A 137 5.59 2.27 -11.02
N LEU A 138 4.29 2.20 -10.71
CA LEU A 138 3.59 0.98 -10.36
C LEU A 138 2.79 0.47 -11.56
N HIS A 139 2.92 -0.81 -11.91
CA HIS A 139 2.20 -1.42 -13.04
C HIS A 139 1.98 -2.92 -12.82
N PRO A 140 1.16 -3.62 -13.63
CA PRO A 140 1.08 -5.08 -13.54
C PRO A 140 2.45 -5.73 -13.68
N ALA A 141 2.70 -6.76 -12.88
CA ALA A 141 3.86 -7.63 -13.08
C ALA A 141 3.77 -8.46 -14.38
N GLY A 142 2.57 -8.59 -14.95
CA GLY A 142 2.29 -9.29 -16.21
C GLY A 142 0.82 -9.14 -16.64
N VAL A 143 0.50 -9.53 -17.87
CA VAL A 143 -0.85 -9.36 -18.46
C VAL A 143 -1.94 -10.11 -17.69
N ALA A 144 -1.60 -11.28 -17.14
CA ALA A 144 -2.48 -12.10 -16.31
C ALA A 144 -2.04 -12.14 -14.83
N ALA A 145 -1.07 -11.32 -14.44
CA ALA A 145 -0.54 -11.34 -13.08
C ALA A 145 -1.55 -10.76 -12.10
N ARG A 146 -1.64 -11.39 -10.93
CA ARG A 146 -2.40 -10.85 -9.78
C ARG A 146 -1.58 -9.87 -8.94
N ALA A 147 -0.33 -9.65 -9.33
CA ALA A 147 0.60 -8.75 -8.68
C ALA A 147 0.81 -7.46 -9.48
N ASP A 148 0.96 -6.37 -8.75
CA ASP A 148 1.50 -5.12 -9.30
C ASP A 148 2.96 -4.97 -8.84
N GLU A 149 3.84 -4.55 -9.73
CA GLU A 149 5.27 -4.35 -9.46
C GLU A 149 5.66 -2.87 -9.55
N PHE A 150 6.65 -2.50 -8.74
CA PHE A 150 7.36 -1.24 -8.83
C PHE A 150 8.80 -1.43 -8.32
N VAL A 151 9.65 -0.42 -8.49
CA VAL A 151 11.02 -0.41 -7.94
C VAL A 151 11.15 0.77 -6.99
N LYS A 152 11.73 0.55 -5.81
CA LYS A 152 12.13 1.59 -4.86
C LYS A 152 13.58 1.39 -4.49
N ASP A 153 14.42 2.41 -4.69
CA ASP A 153 15.86 2.37 -4.38
C ASP A 153 16.58 1.18 -5.02
N SER A 154 16.27 0.91 -6.30
CA SER A 154 16.75 -0.26 -7.06
C SER A 154 16.27 -1.63 -6.59
N VAL A 155 15.35 -1.70 -5.62
CA VAL A 155 14.75 -2.94 -5.13
C VAL A 155 13.36 -3.15 -5.74
N PRO A 156 13.12 -4.28 -6.44
CA PRO A 156 11.79 -4.65 -6.89
C PRO A 156 10.83 -4.92 -5.72
N CYS A 157 9.62 -4.39 -5.82
CA CYS A 157 8.54 -4.54 -4.86
C CYS A 157 7.27 -5.02 -5.57
N PHE A 158 6.49 -5.86 -4.90
CA PHE A 158 5.32 -6.52 -5.47
C PHE A 158 4.12 -6.45 -4.52
N TRP A 159 3.01 -5.86 -4.98
CA TRP A 159 1.72 -5.97 -4.33
C TRP A 159 0.94 -7.16 -4.88
N ASP A 160 0.93 -8.27 -4.16
CA ASP A 160 0.11 -9.42 -4.48
C ASP A 160 -1.33 -9.19 -3.98
N MET A 161 -2.30 -9.23 -4.87
CA MET A 161 -3.72 -9.12 -4.53
C MET A 161 -4.33 -10.51 -4.38
N LEU A 162 -4.68 -10.87 -3.15
CA LEU A 162 -5.29 -12.12 -2.73
C LEU A 162 -6.76 -11.88 -2.32
N ASP A 163 -7.57 -12.95 -2.31
CA ASP A 163 -8.98 -12.93 -1.89
C ASP A 163 -9.79 -11.72 -2.43
N GLY A 164 -9.72 -11.47 -3.73
CA GLY A 164 -10.46 -10.37 -4.36
C GLY A 164 -10.08 -8.98 -3.84
N ARG A 165 -8.81 -8.73 -3.48
CA ARG A 165 -8.31 -7.48 -2.87
C ARG A 165 -8.70 -7.28 -1.40
N ARG A 166 -9.43 -8.23 -0.80
CA ARG A 166 -9.64 -8.25 0.65
C ARG A 166 -8.32 -8.48 1.39
N LEU A 167 -7.35 -9.13 0.74
CA LEU A 167 -6.01 -9.29 1.28
C LEU A 167 -4.98 -8.85 0.24
N CYS A 168 -4.23 -7.78 0.51
CA CYS A 168 -3.10 -7.39 -0.33
C CYS A 168 -1.82 -7.57 0.47
N LYS A 169 -0.77 -8.14 -0.12
CA LYS A 169 0.54 -8.27 0.52
C LYS A 169 1.58 -7.55 -0.31
N LEU A 170 2.37 -6.70 0.33
CA LEU A 170 3.55 -6.09 -0.26
C LEU A 170 4.75 -6.95 0.06
N TYR A 171 5.52 -7.27 -0.96
CA TYR A 171 6.79 -7.95 -0.85
C TYR A 171 7.90 -7.06 -1.39
N ARG A 172 9.09 -7.12 -0.77
CA ARG A 172 10.34 -6.62 -1.35
C ARG A 172 11.21 -7.80 -1.81
N ALA A 173 11.88 -7.66 -2.94
CA ALA A 173 12.90 -8.63 -3.34
C ALA A 173 14.16 -8.45 -2.48
N SER A 174 14.65 -9.54 -1.89
CA SER A 174 15.90 -9.59 -1.12
C SER A 174 16.54 -10.95 -1.35
N ASP A 175 17.81 -10.98 -1.72
CA ASP A 175 18.59 -12.21 -1.94
C ASP A 175 17.89 -13.25 -2.84
N GLY A 176 17.27 -12.77 -3.92
CA GLY A 176 16.57 -13.61 -4.90
C GLY A 176 15.21 -14.15 -4.42
N LYS A 177 14.75 -13.77 -3.23
CA LYS A 177 13.43 -14.14 -2.68
C LYS A 177 12.57 -12.91 -2.42
N LYS A 178 11.28 -13.10 -2.19
CA LYS A 178 10.34 -12.08 -1.73
C LYS A 178 10.13 -12.15 -0.23
N VAL A 179 10.32 -11.03 0.46
CA VAL A 179 10.09 -10.89 1.90
C VAL A 179 8.88 -9.98 2.10
N GLU A 180 7.88 -10.43 2.87
CA GLU A 180 6.66 -9.65 3.15
C GLU A 180 7.03 -8.40 3.96
N THR A 181 6.64 -7.21 3.50
CA THR A 181 6.96 -5.92 4.14
C THR A 181 5.72 -5.17 4.60
N ALA A 182 4.58 -5.42 3.98
CA ALA A 182 3.30 -4.89 4.43
C ALA A 182 2.15 -5.81 4.04
N ARG A 183 1.02 -5.64 4.71
CA ARG A 183 -0.22 -6.38 4.47
C ARG A 183 -1.40 -5.45 4.67
N PHE A 184 -2.32 -5.43 3.71
CA PHE A 184 -3.60 -4.77 3.84
C PHE A 184 -4.71 -5.81 3.95
N VAL A 185 -5.60 -5.63 4.92
CA VAL A 185 -6.77 -6.48 5.15
C VAL A 185 -8.02 -5.61 5.05
N GLY A 186 -8.73 -5.76 3.93
CA GLY A 186 -9.94 -5.04 3.60
C GLY A 186 -11.18 -5.60 4.30
N ALA A 187 -12.13 -4.73 4.59
CA ALA A 187 -13.47 -5.07 5.07
C ALA A 187 -14.29 -5.82 4.01
N SER A 188 -14.08 -5.49 2.73
CA SER A 188 -14.75 -6.11 1.59
C SER A 188 -13.84 -6.14 0.36
N VAL A 189 -14.24 -6.92 -0.65
CA VAL A 189 -13.55 -7.08 -1.94
C VAL A 189 -13.52 -5.78 -2.77
N ARG A 190 -14.55 -4.93 -2.62
CA ARG A 190 -14.72 -3.72 -3.44
C ARG A 190 -14.46 -2.41 -2.68
N GLY A 191 -14.50 -2.47 -1.35
CA GLY A 191 -14.19 -1.33 -0.50
C GLY A 191 -12.70 -1.13 -0.30
N ARG A 192 -12.35 0.04 0.22
CA ARG A 192 -10.99 0.44 0.60
C ARG A 192 -10.82 0.52 2.11
N GLU A 193 -11.92 0.43 2.85
CA GLU A 193 -11.90 0.33 4.31
C GLU A 193 -11.17 -0.94 4.73
N GLY A 194 -10.25 -0.82 5.68
CA GLY A 194 -9.42 -1.93 6.10
C GLY A 194 -8.30 -1.55 7.06
N VAL A 195 -7.39 -2.49 7.30
CA VAL A 195 -6.22 -2.30 8.15
C VAL A 195 -4.97 -2.58 7.33
N LEU A 196 -4.09 -1.59 7.22
CA LEU A 196 -2.75 -1.71 6.67
C LEU A 196 -1.77 -1.99 7.82
N LEU A 197 -0.95 -3.01 7.65
CA LEU A 197 0.05 -3.49 8.59
C LEU A 197 1.41 -3.38 7.90
N ILE A 198 2.40 -2.78 8.55
CA ILE A 198 3.76 -2.63 8.03
C ILE A 198 4.71 -3.37 8.95
N GLY A 199 5.64 -4.12 8.38
CA GLY A 199 6.55 -4.97 9.13
C GLY A 199 7.99 -4.49 9.22
N GLU A 200 8.71 -5.05 10.17
CA GLU A 200 10.15 -4.90 10.40
C GLU A 200 10.93 -6.14 9.95
N ASP A 201 12.20 -5.97 9.57
CA ASP A 201 13.13 -7.08 9.32
C ASP A 201 13.63 -7.74 10.59
N ASP A 202 14.49 -8.73 10.43
CA ASP A 202 15.03 -9.51 11.54
C ASP A 202 15.93 -8.67 12.47
N GLN A 203 16.41 -7.52 11.99
CA GLN A 203 17.14 -6.53 12.79
C GLN A 203 16.23 -5.54 13.52
N GLY A 204 14.90 -5.61 13.32
CA GLY A 204 13.95 -4.64 13.87
C GLY A 204 13.94 -3.31 13.10
N GLU A 205 14.55 -3.27 11.91
CA GLU A 205 14.50 -2.09 11.04
C GLU A 205 13.27 -2.14 10.14
N ARG A 206 12.77 -0.96 9.78
CA ARG A 206 11.58 -0.85 8.91
C ARG A 206 11.90 -1.41 7.54
N ARG A 207 11.08 -2.35 7.06
CA ARG A 207 11.30 -2.95 5.73
C ARG A 207 10.98 -2.00 4.57
N ALA A 208 10.16 -0.98 4.81
CA ALA A 208 9.68 -0.03 3.80
C ALA A 208 9.30 1.33 4.43
N ASP A 209 9.40 2.40 3.63
CA ASP A 209 8.89 3.73 3.97
C ASP A 209 7.34 3.72 4.04
N GLU A 210 6.78 4.23 5.13
CA GLU A 210 5.35 4.16 5.42
C GLU A 210 4.51 4.90 4.37
N VAL A 211 4.98 6.07 3.91
CA VAL A 211 4.27 6.87 2.91
C VAL A 211 4.29 6.15 1.57
N VAL A 212 5.43 5.58 1.18
CA VAL A 212 5.53 4.77 -0.05
C VAL A 212 4.54 3.60 0.00
N VAL A 213 4.45 2.87 1.12
CA VAL A 213 3.50 1.77 1.29
C VAL A 213 2.06 2.28 1.19
N MET A 214 1.71 3.34 1.91
CA MET A 214 0.36 3.91 1.92
C MET A 214 -0.06 4.38 0.52
N VAL A 215 0.78 5.14 -0.18
CA VAL A 215 0.44 5.71 -1.49
C VAL A 215 0.39 4.63 -2.58
N THR A 216 1.28 3.64 -2.54
CA THR A 216 1.23 2.51 -3.49
C THR A 216 0.01 1.62 -3.24
N LEU A 217 -0.38 1.38 -1.98
CA LEU A 217 -1.62 0.68 -1.66
C LEU A 217 -2.83 1.41 -2.26
N VAL A 218 -2.88 2.72 -2.17
CA VAL A 218 -3.98 3.53 -2.73
C VAL A 218 -4.08 3.35 -4.24
N ALA A 219 -2.94 3.35 -4.93
CA ALA A 219 -2.90 3.09 -6.37
C ALA A 219 -3.43 1.67 -6.70
N VAL A 220 -3.03 0.66 -5.92
CA VAL A 220 -3.52 -0.72 -6.03
C VAL A 220 -5.05 -0.80 -5.83
N LEU A 221 -5.56 -0.20 -4.75
CA LEU A 221 -6.99 -0.24 -4.41
C LEU A 221 -7.86 0.53 -5.42
N ASN A 222 -7.32 1.57 -6.07
CA ASN A 222 -8.05 2.38 -7.07
C ASN A 222 -7.93 1.85 -8.50
N ARG A 223 -7.25 0.73 -8.70
CA ARG A 223 -7.07 0.15 -10.03
C ARG A 223 -8.38 -0.39 -10.59
N SER A 224 -8.68 -0.12 -11.86
CA SER A 224 -9.81 -0.74 -12.57
C SER A 224 -9.53 -2.23 -12.85
N ASP A 225 -10.45 -3.12 -12.47
CA ASP A 225 -10.35 -4.58 -12.72
C ASP A 225 -10.29 -4.93 -14.22
N SER A 226 -10.81 -4.05 -15.08
CA SER A 226 -10.95 -4.26 -16.54
C SER A 226 -9.65 -4.55 -17.30
N PHE A 227 -8.49 -4.49 -16.65
CA PHE A 227 -7.18 -4.73 -17.26
C PHE A 227 -6.54 -6.07 -16.86
N ARG A 228 -7.28 -6.96 -16.17
CA ARG A 228 -6.91 -8.36 -15.96
C ARG A 228 -7.76 -9.21 -16.91
N ALA A 229 -7.16 -9.67 -18.00
CA ALA A 229 -7.79 -10.66 -18.87
C ALA A 229 -7.81 -12.03 -18.17
#